data_AF-A0A5E7DND8-F1
#
_entry.id   AF-A0A5E7DND8-F1
#
_cell.length_a   1.000
_cell.length_b   1.000
_cell.length_c   1.000
_cell.angle_alpha   90.00
_cell.angle_beta   90.00
_cell.angle_gamma   90.00
#
_symmetry.space_group_name_H-M   'P 1'
#
loop_
_entity.id
_entity.type
_entity.pdbx_description
1 polymer ?
#
loop_
_entity_poly.entity_id
_entity_poly.type
_entity_poly.pdbx_seq_one_letter_code
_entity_poly.pdbx_strand_id
1 'polypeptide(L)'
;MTISRRGFIAGLALTGAAVPAAFYAHRELTRVDETITAGEATVDLADTAGQHLADSLRGVWEIRFEGRDAGLDGLPLNGLELFLDIAHRGRGLRGYLDSAERLRAADEPRFRVVGDLLQANPAELHWRLVSVDSASGAPAYEFNLSLDEVWADFGNAGSATLSGRILRLDRPLGLPELDNRFVASKRRFPEARERIALNPGFLAWLISLEHRLFHQLWHASRDKWHSLSETQRGALRGIGWQPGPRDLERDARGPRKDRNGSGIDFFFMHRHMLGTARSMQDLPSWPDFPVPQPELERDRQGFARYFDNHDGFALPPTWLAEGDTEYSQWVSDIKAAETYHSNFQVWESQYRDPRYLAKLTLGQFGSEVELGLHDWLHMRWASVPRDPSNGVPVPFARDPSDFAARWYSAENDFLGDPFSSHVNPVFWHFHGWIDDRLEDWFRAHERFHPGELSRLQVNGVPWFAPGRWVEIADPWLGPTTHGCSTTPGLQAGKSVEMDPETMKLALRITFGDEKKVADLLRKVPQRPWYARNLKVKGRIL
;
A
#
# COMPACT_ATOMS: atom_id res chain seq x y z
N MET A 1 -32.68 -70.61 17.89
CA MET A 1 -31.76 -70.80 16.75
C MET A 1 -30.42 -71.28 17.28
N THR A 2 -30.06 -72.54 17.02
CA THR A 2 -28.81 -73.17 17.44
C THR A 2 -27.79 -73.04 16.30
N ILE A 3 -26.80 -72.16 16.45
CA ILE A 3 -25.69 -72.05 15.49
C ILE A 3 -24.77 -73.25 15.73
N SER A 4 -24.58 -74.10 14.70
CA SER A 4 -23.72 -75.28 14.82
C SER A 4 -22.24 -74.88 14.89
N ARG A 5 -21.45 -75.56 15.74
CA ARG A 5 -19.99 -75.36 15.83
C ARG A 5 -19.28 -75.47 14.47
N ARG A 6 -19.82 -76.25 13.53
CA ARG A 6 -19.28 -76.35 12.16
C ARG A 6 -19.57 -75.09 11.33
N GLY A 7 -20.72 -74.45 11.49
CA GLY A 7 -21.05 -73.17 10.83
C GLY A 7 -20.22 -72.00 11.35
N PHE A 8 -19.91 -71.98 12.65
CA PHE A 8 -19.04 -70.97 13.25
C PHE A 8 -17.58 -71.11 12.79
N ILE A 9 -17.03 -72.34 12.74
CA ILE A 9 -15.66 -72.59 12.26
C ILE A 9 -15.53 -72.35 10.75
N ALA A 10 -16.55 -72.70 9.94
CA ALA A 10 -16.58 -72.37 8.52
C ALA A 10 -16.66 -70.85 8.27
N GLY A 11 -17.44 -70.13 9.08
CA GLY A 11 -17.50 -68.67 9.07
C GLY A 11 -16.16 -68.02 9.45
N LEU A 12 -15.45 -68.57 10.43
CA LEU A 12 -14.10 -68.12 10.84
C LEU A 12 -13.02 -68.44 9.81
N ALA A 13 -13.13 -69.56 9.09
CA ALA A 13 -12.19 -69.91 8.02
C ALA A 13 -12.41 -69.05 6.75
N LEU A 14 -13.67 -68.76 6.40
CA LEU A 14 -14.02 -67.85 5.30
C LEU A 14 -13.64 -66.39 5.62
N THR A 15 -13.84 -65.93 6.86
CA THR A 15 -13.42 -64.57 7.25
C THR A 15 -11.93 -64.44 7.51
N GLY A 16 -11.27 -65.49 8.01
CA GLY A 16 -9.83 -65.49 8.33
C GLY A 16 -8.90 -65.69 7.14
N ALA A 17 -9.35 -66.31 6.05
CA ALA A 17 -8.52 -66.54 4.85
C ALA A 17 -9.01 -65.78 3.61
N ALA A 18 -10.32 -65.68 3.38
CA ALA A 18 -10.83 -65.07 2.14
C ALA A 18 -10.81 -63.54 2.19
N VAL A 19 -11.02 -62.91 3.36
CA VAL A 19 -10.96 -61.44 3.50
C VAL A 19 -9.51 -60.93 3.34
N PRO A 20 -8.48 -61.52 4.00
CA PRO A 20 -7.10 -61.11 3.76
C PRO A 20 -6.63 -61.39 2.33
N ALA A 21 -7.05 -62.51 1.72
CA ALA A 21 -6.70 -62.82 0.33
C ALA A 21 -7.39 -61.89 -0.67
N ALA A 22 -8.66 -61.53 -0.46
CA ALA A 22 -9.36 -60.55 -1.29
C ALA A 22 -8.78 -59.13 -1.10
N PHE A 23 -8.39 -58.77 0.12
CA PHE A 23 -7.73 -57.50 0.41
C PHE A 23 -6.32 -57.44 -0.19
N TYR A 24 -5.55 -58.52 -0.11
CA TYR A 24 -4.23 -58.64 -0.74
C TYR A 24 -4.33 -58.63 -2.27
N ALA A 25 -5.26 -59.38 -2.85
CA ALA A 25 -5.50 -59.39 -4.29
C ALA A 25 -5.99 -58.02 -4.78
N HIS A 26 -6.88 -57.34 -4.04
CA HIS A 26 -7.28 -55.98 -4.35
C HIS A 26 -6.10 -55.02 -4.25
N ARG A 27 -5.24 -55.13 -3.22
CA ARG A 27 -4.03 -54.31 -3.04
C ARG A 27 -2.99 -54.54 -4.14
N GLU A 28 -2.85 -55.76 -4.65
CA GLU A 28 -1.96 -56.06 -5.79
C GLU A 28 -2.57 -55.63 -7.13
N LEU A 29 -3.90 -55.72 -7.30
CA LEU A 29 -4.61 -55.27 -8.51
C LEU A 29 -4.77 -53.74 -8.60
N THR A 30 -4.80 -53.04 -7.46
CA THR A 30 -4.81 -51.57 -7.37
C THR A 30 -3.44 -51.00 -7.02
N ARG A 31 -2.40 -51.83 -7.01
CA ARG A 31 -1.02 -51.41 -6.80
C ARG A 31 -0.66 -50.48 -7.96
N VAL A 32 -0.65 -49.18 -7.65
CA VAL A 32 -0.08 -48.17 -8.53
C VAL A 32 1.34 -48.61 -8.85
N ASP A 33 1.75 -48.53 -10.12
CA ASP A 33 3.13 -48.72 -10.55
C ASP A 33 4.08 -48.01 -9.58
N GLU A 34 5.27 -48.58 -9.38
CA GLU A 34 6.29 -48.07 -8.46
C GLU A 34 6.35 -46.55 -8.52
N THR A 35 6.25 -45.90 -7.35
CA THR A 35 6.17 -44.44 -7.28
C THR A 35 7.46 -43.87 -7.86
N ILE A 36 7.39 -43.39 -9.11
CA ILE A 36 8.55 -42.84 -9.80
C ILE A 36 8.83 -41.47 -9.18
N THR A 37 10.06 -41.28 -8.70
CA THR A 37 10.53 -39.97 -8.23
C THR A 37 10.61 -38.99 -9.41
N ALA A 38 10.60 -37.69 -9.13
CA ALA A 38 10.75 -36.69 -10.20
C ALA A 38 12.05 -36.93 -10.99
N GLY A 39 11.97 -36.92 -12.32
CA GLY A 39 13.12 -37.17 -13.21
C GLY A 39 14.19 -36.08 -13.11
N GLU A 40 13.76 -34.83 -13.00
CA GLU A 40 14.61 -33.65 -12.86
C GLU A 40 13.93 -32.58 -12.02
N ALA A 41 14.73 -31.67 -11.45
CA ALA A 41 14.22 -30.48 -10.78
C ALA A 41 13.80 -29.43 -11.81
N THR A 42 12.72 -28.70 -11.50
CA THR A 42 12.27 -27.53 -12.27
C THR A 42 12.39 -26.27 -11.42
N VAL A 43 12.35 -25.10 -12.06
CA VAL A 43 12.26 -23.83 -11.34
C VAL A 43 10.89 -23.74 -10.70
N ASP A 44 10.86 -23.79 -9.37
CA ASP A 44 9.65 -23.89 -8.58
C ASP A 44 9.48 -22.66 -7.68
N LEU A 45 8.84 -21.63 -8.24
CA LEU A 45 8.57 -20.36 -7.57
C LEU A 45 7.28 -20.45 -6.75
N ALA A 46 7.21 -19.72 -5.65
CA ALA A 46 5.98 -19.61 -4.87
C ALA A 46 4.82 -19.09 -5.74
N ASP A 47 3.67 -19.75 -5.60
CA ASP A 47 2.38 -19.28 -6.09
C ASP A 47 1.84 -18.15 -5.18
N THR A 48 0.65 -17.64 -5.49
CA THR A 48 0.03 -16.55 -4.73
C THR A 48 -0.16 -16.91 -3.25
N ALA A 49 -0.62 -18.12 -2.94
CA ALA A 49 -0.79 -18.59 -1.56
C ALA A 49 0.55 -18.66 -0.81
N GLY A 50 1.60 -19.19 -1.46
CA GLY A 50 2.95 -19.23 -0.90
C GLY A 50 3.54 -17.84 -0.68
N GLN A 51 3.29 -16.89 -1.57
CA GLN A 51 3.70 -15.48 -1.40
C GLN A 51 3.01 -14.82 -0.21
N HIS A 52 1.72 -15.07 -0.02
CA HIS A 52 0.99 -14.55 1.15
C HIS A 52 1.54 -15.13 2.45
N LEU A 53 1.76 -16.43 2.52
CA LEU A 53 2.39 -17.05 3.67
C LEU A 53 3.79 -16.46 3.94
N ALA A 54 4.59 -16.26 2.89
CA ALA A 54 5.90 -15.62 3.01
C ALA A 54 5.80 -14.20 3.57
N ASP A 55 4.86 -13.39 3.08
CA ASP A 55 4.63 -12.03 3.57
C ASP A 55 4.15 -12.02 5.03
N SER A 56 3.29 -12.97 5.42
CA SER A 56 2.82 -13.15 6.80
C SER A 56 3.94 -13.56 7.76
N LEU A 57 4.90 -14.37 7.31
CA LEU A 57 6.04 -14.79 8.12
C LEU A 57 7.17 -13.75 8.18
N ARG A 58 7.42 -13.02 7.10
CA ARG A 58 8.53 -12.06 7.00
C ARG A 58 8.41 -10.96 8.05
N GLY A 59 9.49 -10.73 8.80
CA GLY A 59 9.59 -9.61 9.75
C GLY A 59 10.24 -9.99 11.08
N VAL A 60 9.94 -9.17 12.10
CA VAL A 60 10.47 -9.30 13.46
C VAL A 60 9.38 -9.81 14.40
N TRP A 61 9.73 -10.80 15.20
CA TRP A 61 8.83 -11.47 16.13
C TRP A 61 9.41 -11.42 17.54
N GLU A 62 8.58 -11.15 18.53
CA GLU A 62 8.93 -11.27 19.95
C GLU A 62 8.59 -12.68 20.41
N ILE A 63 9.57 -13.43 20.94
CA ILE A 63 9.38 -14.83 21.33
C ILE A 63 9.42 -15.01 22.84
N ARG A 64 8.49 -15.82 23.36
CA ARG A 64 8.43 -16.28 24.74
C ARG A 64 8.34 -17.81 24.78
N PHE A 65 9.06 -18.41 25.72
CA PHE A 65 8.98 -19.86 25.94
C PHE A 65 8.01 -20.21 27.06
N GLU A 66 7.36 -21.36 26.93
CA GLU A 66 6.42 -21.91 27.91
C GLU A 66 6.68 -23.39 28.17
N GLY A 67 6.34 -23.84 29.37
CA GLY A 67 6.46 -25.23 29.78
C GLY A 67 7.59 -25.49 30.77
N ARG A 68 7.62 -26.71 31.33
CA ARG A 68 8.59 -27.10 32.35
C ARG A 68 10.02 -27.16 31.80
N ASP A 69 10.16 -27.56 30.55
CA ASP A 69 11.45 -27.83 29.89
C ASP A 69 11.78 -26.72 28.87
N ALA A 70 11.18 -25.53 29.07
CA ALA A 70 11.18 -24.39 28.17
C ALA A 70 12.56 -23.74 27.99
N GLY A 71 12.89 -23.37 26.74
CA GLY A 71 14.08 -22.56 26.42
C GLY A 71 15.02 -23.20 25.41
N LEU A 72 16.14 -22.50 25.18
CA LEU A 72 17.22 -22.89 24.28
C LEU A 72 18.57 -22.71 24.99
N ASP A 73 19.52 -23.60 24.71
CA ASP A 73 20.82 -23.61 25.37
C ASP A 73 21.61 -22.33 25.03
N GLY A 74 22.00 -21.58 26.08
CA GLY A 74 22.78 -20.35 25.94
C GLY A 74 21.96 -19.07 25.73
N LEU A 75 20.62 -19.13 25.76
CA LEU A 75 19.76 -17.95 25.69
C LEU A 75 18.91 -17.77 26.96
N PRO A 76 18.56 -16.51 27.32
CA PRO A 76 17.58 -16.24 28.37
C PRO A 76 16.18 -16.69 27.96
N LEU A 77 15.26 -16.81 28.94
CA LEU A 77 13.86 -17.19 28.67
C LEU A 77 13.00 -16.04 28.12
N ASN A 78 13.42 -14.80 28.34
CA ASN A 78 12.68 -13.57 27.99
C ASN A 78 13.58 -12.60 27.24
N GLY A 79 12.98 -11.62 26.54
CA GLY A 79 13.72 -10.59 25.81
C GLY A 79 14.37 -11.09 24.52
N LEU A 80 13.84 -12.19 23.97
CA LEU A 80 14.29 -12.76 22.71
C LEU A 80 13.43 -12.25 21.55
N GLU A 81 14.07 -12.11 20.41
CA GLU A 81 13.39 -11.88 19.13
C GLU A 81 13.77 -12.97 18.13
N LEU A 82 12.92 -13.11 17.12
CA LEU A 82 13.10 -13.99 15.97
C LEU A 82 12.94 -13.13 14.71
N PHE A 83 13.98 -13.06 13.89
CA PHE A 83 13.93 -12.41 12.58
C PHE A 83 13.71 -13.49 11.52
N LEU A 84 12.68 -13.34 10.70
CA LEU A 84 12.36 -14.25 9.60
C LEU A 84 12.36 -13.52 8.27
N ASP A 85 13.01 -14.10 7.27
CA ASP A 85 13.03 -13.61 5.91
C ASP A 85 12.74 -14.73 4.90
N ILE A 86 12.03 -14.35 3.85
CA ILE A 86 11.66 -15.20 2.72
C ILE A 86 11.73 -14.29 1.49
N ALA A 87 12.44 -14.71 0.43
CA ALA A 87 12.46 -13.93 -0.82
C ALA A 87 11.04 -13.78 -1.39
N HIS A 88 10.77 -12.73 -2.17
CA HIS A 88 9.42 -12.39 -2.63
C HIS A 88 8.67 -13.57 -3.27
N ARG A 89 9.33 -14.33 -4.15
CA ARG A 89 8.80 -15.59 -4.73
C ARG A 89 9.56 -16.84 -4.26
N GLY A 90 10.25 -16.74 -3.14
CA GLY A 90 11.06 -17.80 -2.57
C GLY A 90 10.21 -18.81 -1.79
N ARG A 91 10.72 -20.04 -1.70
CA ARG A 91 10.13 -21.12 -0.88
C ARG A 91 11.00 -21.49 0.32
N GLY A 92 12.20 -20.91 0.42
CA GLY A 92 13.12 -21.11 1.54
C GLY A 92 12.92 -20.08 2.64
N LEU A 93 12.89 -20.54 3.89
CA LEU A 93 12.80 -19.73 5.09
C LEU A 93 14.19 -19.60 5.72
N ARG A 94 14.61 -18.37 6.02
CA ARG A 94 15.85 -18.07 6.74
C ARG A 94 15.60 -17.08 7.85
N GLY A 95 16.49 -17.06 8.83
CA GLY A 95 16.31 -16.18 9.98
C GLY A 95 17.36 -16.31 11.05
N TYR A 96 17.14 -15.60 12.15
CA TYR A 96 17.99 -15.63 13.33
C TYR A 96 17.15 -15.52 14.61
N LEU A 97 17.59 -16.18 15.68
CA LEU A 97 16.96 -16.13 17.00
C LEU A 97 18.02 -15.84 18.05
N ASP A 98 17.84 -14.74 18.77
CA ASP A 98 18.71 -14.32 19.88
C ASP A 98 18.05 -13.19 20.69
N SER A 99 18.77 -12.58 21.63
CA SER A 99 18.36 -11.34 22.27
C SER A 99 18.21 -10.20 21.26
N ALA A 100 17.32 -9.26 21.55
CA ALA A 100 17.07 -8.10 20.70
C ALA A 100 18.36 -7.29 20.44
N GLU A 101 19.23 -7.16 21.45
CA GLU A 101 20.51 -6.47 21.33
C GLU A 101 21.46 -7.22 20.40
N ARG A 102 21.55 -8.55 20.55
CA ARG A 102 22.47 -9.38 19.78
C ARG A 102 22.08 -9.45 18.30
N LEU A 103 20.79 -9.53 17.99
CA LEU A 103 20.29 -9.46 16.61
C LEU A 103 20.62 -8.13 15.92
N ARG A 104 20.77 -7.04 16.68
CA ARG A 104 21.18 -5.73 16.16
C ARG A 104 22.68 -5.46 16.28
N ALA A 105 23.46 -6.39 16.83
CA ALA A 105 24.91 -6.30 16.91
C ALA A 105 25.59 -6.78 15.61
N ALA A 106 26.89 -6.52 15.48
CA ALA A 106 27.70 -6.99 14.35
C ALA A 106 28.01 -8.49 14.42
N ASP A 107 28.16 -9.01 15.65
CA ASP A 107 28.51 -10.41 15.87
C ASP A 107 27.41 -11.37 15.39
N GLU A 108 27.77 -12.62 15.12
CA GLU A 108 26.82 -13.66 14.73
C GLU A 108 25.82 -13.97 15.87
N PRO A 109 24.51 -14.03 15.59
CA PRO A 109 23.49 -14.50 16.52
C PRO A 109 23.70 -15.97 16.88
N ARG A 110 23.24 -16.34 18.07
CA ARG A 110 23.38 -17.67 18.66
C ARG A 110 22.82 -18.76 17.77
N PHE A 111 21.65 -18.52 17.18
CA PHE A 111 20.96 -19.46 16.32
C PHE A 111 20.58 -18.83 14.99
N ARG A 112 20.87 -19.57 13.92
CA ARG A 112 20.33 -19.35 12.58
C ARG A 112 19.12 -20.24 12.36
N VAL A 113 18.07 -19.68 11.77
CA VAL A 113 16.85 -20.39 11.38
C VAL A 113 16.99 -20.85 9.94
N VAL A 114 16.67 -22.13 9.68
CA VAL A 114 16.66 -22.71 8.34
C VAL A 114 15.40 -23.56 8.18
N GLY A 115 14.61 -23.30 7.14
CA GLY A 115 13.41 -24.06 6.81
C GLY A 115 12.95 -23.82 5.38
N ASP A 116 11.75 -24.29 5.09
CA ASP A 116 11.11 -24.17 3.79
C ASP A 116 9.58 -24.20 3.91
N LEU A 117 8.90 -23.75 2.86
CA LEU A 117 7.45 -23.69 2.76
C LEU A 117 6.89 -24.80 1.85
N LEU A 118 7.60 -25.93 1.71
CA LEU A 118 7.21 -27.08 0.88
C LEU A 118 6.36 -28.07 1.69
N GLN A 119 5.31 -27.63 2.38
CA GLN A 119 4.55 -28.53 3.26
C GLN A 119 3.29 -29.06 2.59
N ALA A 120 3.01 -30.34 2.85
CA ALA A 120 1.77 -31.00 2.43
C ALA A 120 0.55 -30.49 3.24
N ASN A 121 0.76 -29.99 4.45
CA ASN A 121 -0.25 -29.38 5.32
C ASN A 121 0.06 -27.90 5.53
N PRO A 122 -0.72 -26.96 4.96
CA PRO A 122 -0.52 -25.53 5.15
C PRO A 122 -0.69 -25.05 6.61
N ALA A 123 -1.34 -25.85 7.46
CA ALA A 123 -1.59 -25.50 8.86
C ALA A 123 -0.41 -25.81 9.79
N GLU A 124 0.60 -26.55 9.31
CA GLU A 124 1.79 -26.89 10.08
C GLU A 124 3.03 -26.37 9.38
N LEU A 125 3.85 -25.63 10.13
CA LEU A 125 5.13 -25.10 9.71
C LEU A 125 6.23 -25.74 10.53
N HIS A 126 7.39 -25.93 9.91
CA HIS A 126 8.56 -26.47 10.57
C HIS A 126 9.82 -25.75 10.12
N TRP A 127 10.73 -25.50 11.07
CA TRP A 127 12.07 -25.01 10.78
C TRP A 127 13.04 -25.54 11.81
N ARG A 128 14.33 -25.42 11.50
CA ARG A 128 15.41 -25.88 12.37
C ARG A 128 16.25 -24.70 12.83
N LEU A 129 16.83 -24.85 14.01
CA LEU A 129 17.84 -23.93 14.52
C LEU A 129 19.22 -24.56 14.41
N VAL A 130 20.14 -23.86 13.75
CA VAL A 130 21.56 -24.20 13.68
C VAL A 130 22.31 -23.28 14.62
N SER A 131 23.02 -23.84 15.59
CA SER A 131 23.85 -23.06 16.51
C SER A 131 25.10 -22.53 15.80
N VAL A 132 25.53 -21.31 16.13
CA VAL A 132 26.81 -20.76 15.69
C VAL A 132 28.01 -21.61 16.13
N ASP A 133 27.90 -22.35 17.24
CA ASP A 133 28.95 -23.26 17.72
C ASP A 133 28.98 -24.60 16.97
N SER A 134 28.01 -24.85 16.09
CA SER A 134 27.89 -26.12 15.37
C SER A 134 28.94 -26.22 14.27
N ALA A 135 30.05 -26.90 14.58
CA ALA A 135 31.16 -27.09 13.63
C ALA A 135 30.75 -27.83 12.33
N SER A 136 29.71 -28.67 12.39
CA SER A 136 29.19 -29.41 11.24
C SER A 136 28.01 -28.72 10.54
N GLY A 137 27.50 -27.61 11.10
CA GLY A 137 26.26 -26.99 10.66
C GLY A 137 25.01 -27.84 10.93
N ALA A 138 25.12 -28.90 11.74
CA ALA A 138 23.99 -29.73 12.11
C ALA A 138 22.98 -28.93 12.96
N PRO A 139 21.66 -29.11 12.72
CA PRO A 139 20.64 -28.45 13.51
C PRO A 139 20.58 -29.03 14.93
N ALA A 140 20.39 -28.16 15.91
CA ALA A 140 20.28 -28.52 17.33
C ALA A 140 18.82 -28.67 17.77
N TYR A 141 17.92 -27.88 17.18
CA TYR A 141 16.50 -27.86 17.51
C TYR A 141 15.63 -27.88 16.26
N GLU A 142 14.43 -28.44 16.39
CA GLU A 142 13.35 -28.34 15.43
C GLU A 142 12.15 -27.66 16.08
N PHE A 143 11.53 -26.73 15.36
CA PHE A 143 10.32 -26.04 15.75
C PHE A 143 9.19 -26.56 14.89
N ASN A 144 8.10 -26.97 15.54
CA ASN A 144 6.85 -27.38 14.90
C ASN A 144 5.74 -26.45 15.39
N LEU A 145 5.08 -25.76 14.47
CA LEU A 145 4.26 -24.59 14.81
C LEU A 145 3.08 -24.37 13.86
N SER A 146 2.10 -23.61 14.33
CA SER A 146 1.00 -23.06 13.54
C SER A 146 1.08 -21.53 13.51
N LEU A 147 0.52 -20.94 12.46
CA LEU A 147 0.35 -19.50 12.30
C LEU A 147 -1.13 -19.15 12.55
N ASP A 148 -1.37 -18.26 13.52
CA ASP A 148 -2.68 -17.70 13.83
C ASP A 148 -2.68 -16.20 13.52
N GLU A 149 -3.62 -15.74 12.69
CA GLU A 149 -3.71 -14.35 12.23
C GLU A 149 -5.06 -13.73 12.58
N VAL A 150 -5.02 -12.54 13.17
CA VAL A 150 -6.20 -11.68 13.27
C VAL A 150 -6.35 -10.97 11.93
N TRP A 151 -7.55 -11.00 11.33
CA TRP A 151 -7.81 -10.45 9.99
C TRP A 151 -7.08 -11.19 8.86
N ALA A 152 -6.89 -12.51 8.98
CA ALA A 152 -6.19 -13.35 8.00
C ALA A 152 -6.69 -13.16 6.56
N ASP A 153 -8.00 -12.97 6.36
CA ASP A 153 -8.62 -12.73 5.04
C ASP A 153 -8.13 -11.44 4.35
N PHE A 154 -7.47 -10.55 5.12
CA PHE A 154 -6.91 -9.29 4.66
C PHE A 154 -5.37 -9.30 4.60
N GLY A 155 -4.73 -10.47 4.81
CA GLY A 155 -3.27 -10.63 4.82
C GLY A 155 -2.62 -9.99 6.06
N ASN A 156 -1.55 -9.21 5.87
CA ASN A 156 -0.80 -8.56 6.96
C ASN A 156 -1.54 -7.39 7.65
N ALA A 157 -2.87 -7.37 7.59
CA ALA A 157 -3.68 -6.28 8.10
C ALA A 157 -3.92 -6.33 9.62
N GLY A 158 -3.49 -7.40 10.31
CA GLY A 158 -3.64 -7.55 11.76
C GLY A 158 -2.40 -8.10 12.46
N SER A 159 -2.59 -8.52 13.72
CA SER A 159 -1.56 -9.19 14.51
C SER A 159 -1.45 -10.65 14.10
N ALA A 160 -0.22 -11.17 14.02
CA ALA A 160 0.07 -12.56 13.76
C ALA A 160 0.80 -13.19 14.96
N THR A 161 0.48 -14.45 15.26
CA THR A 161 1.12 -15.24 16.31
C THR A 161 1.56 -16.59 15.75
N LEU A 162 2.78 -16.98 16.04
CA LEU A 162 3.30 -18.33 15.80
C LEU A 162 3.31 -19.04 17.15
N SER A 163 2.74 -20.24 17.22
CA SER A 163 2.78 -21.02 18.46
C SER A 163 3.07 -22.48 18.18
N GLY A 164 3.78 -23.14 19.09
CA GLY A 164 4.24 -24.49 18.79
C GLY A 164 5.11 -25.13 19.86
N ARG A 165 5.76 -26.22 19.45
CA ARG A 165 6.67 -27.03 20.25
C ARG A 165 8.09 -26.97 19.71
N ILE A 166 9.04 -27.14 20.62
CA ILE A 166 10.47 -27.19 20.32
C ILE A 166 10.99 -28.59 20.67
N LEU A 167 11.62 -29.23 19.70
CA LEU A 167 12.26 -30.52 19.84
C LEU A 167 13.78 -30.35 19.88
N ARG A 168 14.41 -31.03 20.84
CA ARG A 168 15.87 -31.18 20.90
C ARG A 168 16.29 -32.35 20.02
N LEU A 169 17.08 -32.10 18.98
CA LEU A 169 17.44 -33.12 18.00
C LEU A 169 18.55 -34.07 18.49
N ASP A 170 19.28 -33.69 19.54
CA ASP A 170 20.23 -34.55 20.24
C ASP A 170 19.56 -35.55 21.20
N ARG A 171 18.25 -35.40 21.44
CA ARG A 171 17.49 -36.23 22.38
C ARG A 171 16.91 -37.47 21.68
N PRO A 172 17.13 -38.68 22.22
CA PRO A 172 16.52 -39.89 21.68
C PRO A 172 14.99 -39.86 21.70
N LEU A 173 14.35 -40.26 20.59
CA LEU A 173 12.88 -40.32 20.42
C LEU A 173 12.18 -41.28 21.41
N GLY A 174 12.90 -42.23 21.98
CA GLY A 174 12.33 -43.18 22.96
C GLY A 174 12.16 -42.60 24.37
N LEU A 175 12.65 -41.38 24.63
CA LEU A 175 12.47 -40.69 25.90
C LEU A 175 11.13 -39.94 25.93
N PRO A 176 10.58 -39.63 27.12
CA PRO A 176 9.40 -38.77 27.23
C PRO A 176 9.61 -37.43 26.53
N GLU A 177 8.57 -36.97 25.83
CA GLU A 177 8.51 -35.66 25.21
C GLU A 177 8.79 -34.56 26.23
N LEU A 178 9.53 -33.54 25.80
CA LEU A 178 9.77 -32.35 26.60
C LEU A 178 8.55 -31.43 26.54
N ASP A 179 8.21 -30.82 27.67
CA ASP A 179 7.27 -29.69 27.70
C ASP A 179 8.04 -28.40 27.39
N ASN A 180 8.47 -28.27 26.12
CA ASN A 180 9.16 -27.09 25.60
C ASN A 180 8.31 -26.48 24.48
N ARG A 181 7.63 -25.39 24.78
CA ARG A 181 6.71 -24.68 23.89
C ARG A 181 7.16 -23.25 23.70
N PHE A 182 6.65 -22.62 22.64
CA PHE A 182 6.88 -21.21 22.41
C PHE A 182 5.64 -20.52 21.86
N VAL A 183 5.61 -19.22 22.06
CA VAL A 183 4.70 -18.30 21.38
C VAL A 183 5.54 -17.14 20.88
N ALA A 184 5.42 -16.81 19.60
CA ALA A 184 6.05 -15.65 18.99
C ALA A 184 4.99 -14.72 18.43
N SER A 185 5.02 -13.44 18.82
CA SER A 185 4.08 -12.42 18.35
C SER A 185 4.78 -11.51 17.36
N LYS A 186 4.19 -11.32 16.17
CA LYS A 186 4.76 -10.45 15.14
C LYS A 186 4.71 -9.01 15.62
N ARG A 187 5.84 -8.31 15.55
CA ARG A 187 5.87 -6.86 15.82
C ARG A 187 5.07 -6.16 14.73
N ARG A 188 4.14 -5.30 15.14
CA ARG A 188 3.34 -4.49 14.22
C ARG A 188 4.28 -3.57 13.43
N PHE A 189 4.10 -3.53 12.11
CA PHE A 189 4.80 -2.57 11.25
C PHE A 189 4.33 -1.14 11.59
N PRO A 190 5.23 -0.23 12.00
CA PRO A 190 4.85 1.12 12.38
C PRO A 190 4.42 1.96 11.17
N GLU A 191 3.35 2.72 11.33
CA GLU A 191 2.82 3.54 10.23
C GLU A 191 3.63 4.86 10.11
N ALA A 192 3.66 5.46 8.91
CA ALA A 192 4.48 6.65 8.66
C ALA A 192 4.21 7.80 9.64
N ARG A 193 2.94 8.03 10.02
CA ARG A 193 2.55 9.03 11.02
C ARG A 193 3.11 8.79 12.43
N GLU A 194 3.49 7.55 12.75
CA GLU A 194 4.10 7.17 14.02
C GLU A 194 5.61 7.41 14.04
N ARG A 195 6.19 7.82 12.90
CA ARG A 195 7.63 8.00 12.69
C ARG A 195 7.96 9.42 12.24
N ILE A 196 7.07 10.03 11.46
CA ILE A 196 7.19 11.41 10.99
C ILE A 196 6.04 12.21 11.59
N ALA A 197 6.35 12.96 12.65
CA ALA A 197 5.35 13.77 13.34
C ALA A 197 4.94 14.98 12.49
N LEU A 198 3.64 15.16 12.30
CA LEU A 198 3.06 16.39 11.77
C LEU A 198 2.68 17.31 12.93
N ASN A 199 3.11 18.57 12.88
CA ASN A 199 2.81 19.52 13.93
C ASN A 199 1.28 19.80 13.97
N PRO A 200 0.72 20.17 15.14
CA PRO A 200 -0.73 20.27 15.30
C PRO A 200 -1.40 21.27 14.34
N GLY A 201 -0.74 22.39 14.03
CA GLY A 201 -1.29 23.41 13.13
C GLY A 201 -1.37 22.91 11.68
N PHE A 202 -0.29 22.26 11.23
CA PHE A 202 -0.25 21.64 9.91
C PHE A 202 -1.27 20.50 9.79
N LEU A 203 -1.28 19.56 10.75
CA LEU A 203 -2.26 18.46 10.76
C LEU A 203 -3.71 18.97 10.75
N ALA A 204 -4.04 20.01 11.53
CA ALA A 204 -5.37 20.61 11.56
C ALA A 204 -5.82 21.18 10.21
N TRP A 205 -4.88 21.76 9.44
CA TRP A 205 -5.15 22.21 8.08
C TRP A 205 -5.46 21.02 7.15
N LEU A 206 -4.62 19.98 7.21
CA LEU A 206 -4.73 18.78 6.38
C LEU A 206 -6.05 18.03 6.59
N ILE A 207 -6.47 17.84 7.85
CA ILE A 207 -7.65 17.05 8.19
C ILE A 207 -8.95 17.85 8.10
N SER A 208 -8.87 19.16 7.80
CA SER A 208 -10.04 20.02 7.70
C SER A 208 -11.01 19.54 6.62
N LEU A 209 -12.32 19.72 6.87
CA LEU A 209 -13.35 19.35 5.90
C LEU A 209 -13.08 19.95 4.52
N GLU A 210 -12.71 21.23 4.51
CA GLU A 210 -12.47 21.98 3.29
C GLU A 210 -11.31 21.41 2.48
N HIS A 211 -10.18 21.13 3.13
CA HIS A 211 -8.98 20.67 2.42
C HIS A 211 -9.12 19.24 1.90
N ARG A 212 -9.69 18.31 2.68
CA ARG A 212 -9.95 16.93 2.24
C ARG A 212 -10.89 16.87 1.04
N LEU A 213 -11.98 17.64 1.10
CA LEU A 213 -12.96 17.70 0.00
C LEU A 213 -12.39 18.40 -1.23
N PHE A 214 -11.60 19.47 -1.04
CA PHE A 214 -10.92 20.16 -2.14
C PHE A 214 -10.02 19.21 -2.91
N HIS A 215 -9.13 18.50 -2.21
CA HIS A 215 -8.16 17.62 -2.85
C HIS A 215 -8.85 16.46 -3.58
N GLN A 216 -9.83 15.81 -2.93
CA GLN A 216 -10.63 14.75 -3.58
C GLN A 216 -11.36 15.26 -4.83
N LEU A 217 -12.03 16.41 -4.74
CA LEU A 217 -12.85 16.94 -5.84
C LEU A 217 -11.99 17.50 -6.98
N TRP A 218 -10.84 18.09 -6.67
CA TRP A 218 -9.88 18.57 -7.66
C TRP A 218 -9.42 17.41 -8.56
N HIS A 219 -9.04 16.27 -7.96
CA HIS A 219 -8.70 15.06 -8.72
C HIS A 219 -9.93 14.49 -9.45
N ALA A 220 -11.05 14.29 -8.74
CA ALA A 220 -12.23 13.66 -9.31
C ALA A 220 -12.78 14.41 -10.52
N SER A 221 -12.78 15.75 -10.49
CA SER A 221 -13.26 16.58 -11.60
C SER A 221 -12.40 16.38 -12.86
N ARG A 222 -11.07 16.46 -12.74
CA ARG A 222 -10.13 16.27 -13.86
C ARG A 222 -10.16 14.85 -14.42
N ASP A 223 -10.16 13.86 -13.54
CA ASP A 223 -10.02 12.46 -13.91
C ASP A 223 -11.27 11.92 -14.60
N LYS A 224 -12.45 12.28 -14.09
CA LYS A 224 -13.73 11.79 -14.60
C LYS A 224 -14.30 12.62 -15.74
N TRP A 225 -13.82 13.85 -15.98
CA TRP A 225 -14.41 14.78 -16.95
C TRP A 225 -14.71 14.14 -18.31
N HIS A 226 -13.75 13.39 -18.85
CA HIS A 226 -13.84 12.74 -20.15
C HIS A 226 -14.99 11.70 -20.24
N SER A 227 -15.36 11.08 -19.12
CA SER A 227 -16.42 10.07 -19.01
C SER A 227 -17.76 10.61 -18.49
N LEU A 228 -17.79 11.83 -17.94
CA LEU A 228 -19.03 12.45 -17.46
C LEU A 228 -19.98 12.80 -18.62
N SER A 229 -21.28 12.64 -18.39
CA SER A 229 -22.29 13.10 -19.34
C SER A 229 -22.41 14.62 -19.35
N GLU A 230 -22.96 15.19 -20.42
CA GLU A 230 -23.09 16.64 -20.56
C GLU A 230 -23.94 17.27 -19.44
N THR A 231 -24.91 16.53 -18.92
CA THR A 231 -25.70 16.94 -17.75
C THR A 231 -24.82 17.10 -16.50
N GLN A 232 -23.93 16.15 -16.23
CA GLN A 232 -23.00 16.22 -15.11
C GLN A 232 -21.97 17.33 -15.31
N ARG A 233 -21.41 17.47 -16.52
CA ARG A 233 -20.50 18.58 -16.87
C ARG A 233 -21.16 19.94 -16.69
N GLY A 234 -22.39 20.10 -17.19
CA GLY A 234 -23.20 21.31 -17.01
C GLY A 234 -23.46 21.64 -15.54
N ALA A 235 -23.69 20.62 -14.71
CA ALA A 235 -23.84 20.78 -13.27
C ALA A 235 -22.56 21.24 -12.58
N LEU A 236 -21.41 20.62 -12.89
CA LEU A 236 -20.10 21.02 -12.36
C LEU A 236 -19.71 22.44 -12.78
N ARG A 237 -19.96 22.82 -14.05
CA ARG A 237 -19.85 24.20 -14.54
C ARG A 237 -20.78 25.17 -13.81
N GLY A 238 -21.95 24.70 -13.37
CA GLY A 238 -22.92 25.49 -12.64
C GLY A 238 -22.46 25.89 -11.24
N ILE A 239 -21.60 25.07 -10.63
CA ILE A 239 -21.01 25.28 -9.30
C ILE A 239 -19.53 25.67 -9.35
N GLY A 240 -18.99 25.97 -10.54
CA GLY A 240 -17.61 26.45 -10.73
C GLY A 240 -16.51 25.42 -10.50
N TRP A 241 -16.83 24.12 -10.58
CA TRP A 241 -15.91 23.01 -10.33
C TRP A 241 -15.47 22.26 -11.59
N GLN A 242 -15.71 22.82 -12.77
CA GLN A 242 -15.17 22.28 -14.02
C GLN A 242 -13.62 22.39 -14.04
N PRO A 243 -12.89 21.41 -14.59
CA PRO A 243 -11.44 21.40 -14.55
C PRO A 243 -10.86 22.37 -15.57
N GLY A 244 -10.38 23.52 -15.11
CA GLY A 244 -9.84 24.58 -15.96
C GLY A 244 -10.90 25.57 -16.48
N PRO A 245 -10.59 26.29 -17.58
CA PRO A 245 -11.47 27.30 -18.17
C PRO A 245 -12.79 26.69 -18.62
N ARG A 246 -13.87 27.43 -18.37
CA ARG A 246 -15.21 27.05 -18.78
C ARG A 246 -15.27 26.87 -20.30
N ASP A 247 -15.90 25.78 -20.74
CA ASP A 247 -16.09 25.37 -22.14
C ASP A 247 -14.78 25.01 -22.88
N LEU A 248 -13.63 25.10 -22.20
CA LEU A 248 -12.30 24.69 -22.65
C LEU A 248 -11.62 23.85 -21.54
N GLU A 249 -12.41 22.98 -20.91
CA GLU A 249 -11.96 22.18 -19.78
C GLU A 249 -10.84 21.21 -20.15
N ARG A 250 -9.96 20.95 -19.18
CA ARG A 250 -8.75 20.15 -19.32
C ARG A 250 -8.89 18.85 -18.55
N ASP A 251 -9.44 17.83 -19.20
CA ASP A 251 -9.49 16.48 -18.63
C ASP A 251 -8.09 15.87 -18.49
N ALA A 252 -7.85 15.11 -17.42
CA ALA A 252 -6.53 14.52 -17.13
C ALA A 252 -6.36 13.09 -17.66
N ARG A 253 -7.45 12.44 -18.08
CA ARG A 253 -7.46 11.01 -18.47
C ARG A 253 -8.08 10.71 -19.83
N GLY A 254 -8.56 11.71 -20.56
CA GLY A 254 -9.13 11.51 -21.89
C GLY A 254 -8.07 11.45 -23.00
N PRO A 255 -8.51 11.38 -24.27
CA PRO A 255 -7.63 11.11 -25.40
C PRO A 255 -6.56 12.18 -25.67
N ARG A 256 -6.73 13.41 -25.17
CA ARG A 256 -5.84 14.55 -25.38
C ARG A 256 -5.13 15.02 -24.11
N LYS A 257 -5.13 14.20 -23.05
CA LYS A 257 -4.54 14.51 -21.74
C LYS A 257 -3.10 15.01 -21.79
N ASP A 258 -2.31 14.53 -22.75
CA ASP A 258 -0.91 14.91 -22.96
C ASP A 258 -0.74 16.27 -23.67
N ARG A 259 -1.81 16.89 -24.19
CA ARG A 259 -1.73 18.09 -25.07
C ARG A 259 -2.76 19.16 -24.77
N ASN A 260 -3.53 19.01 -23.70
CA ASN A 260 -4.57 19.97 -23.31
C ASN A 260 -4.14 20.87 -22.14
N GLY A 261 -2.92 20.71 -21.61
CA GLY A 261 -2.40 21.49 -20.48
C GLY A 261 -2.78 20.93 -19.10
N SER A 262 -3.46 19.78 -19.01
CA SER A 262 -3.86 19.19 -17.74
C SER A 262 -2.67 18.79 -16.85
N GLY A 263 -1.52 18.42 -17.43
CA GLY A 263 -0.27 18.20 -16.68
C GLY A 263 0.30 19.46 -16.03
N ILE A 264 0.04 20.65 -16.58
CA ILE A 264 0.41 21.93 -15.96
C ILE A 264 -0.43 22.14 -14.70
N ASP A 265 -1.73 21.85 -14.76
CA ASP A 265 -2.61 21.93 -13.59
C ASP A 265 -2.13 21.01 -12.45
N PHE A 266 -1.72 19.78 -12.80
CA PHE A 266 -1.14 18.81 -11.86
C PHE A 266 0.08 19.37 -11.13
N PHE A 267 1.12 19.77 -11.86
CA PHE A 267 2.33 20.25 -11.20
C PHE A 267 2.09 21.54 -10.41
N PHE A 268 1.31 22.47 -10.96
CA PHE A 268 1.08 23.75 -10.30
C PHE A 268 0.28 23.61 -9.01
N MET A 269 -0.77 22.78 -8.99
CA MET A 269 -1.58 22.56 -7.78
C MET A 269 -0.72 21.97 -6.65
N HIS A 270 0.09 20.95 -6.95
CA HIS A 270 0.96 20.33 -5.96
C HIS A 270 2.08 21.27 -5.50
N ARG A 271 2.69 22.06 -6.40
CA ARG A 271 3.68 23.09 -6.01
C ARG A 271 3.06 24.16 -5.11
N HIS A 272 1.85 24.62 -5.42
CA HIS A 272 1.11 25.57 -4.58
C HIS A 272 0.82 24.97 -3.20
N MET A 273 0.41 23.70 -3.16
CA MET A 273 0.14 22.99 -1.91
C MET A 273 1.42 22.79 -1.08
N LEU A 274 2.53 22.42 -1.70
CA LEU A 274 3.85 22.32 -1.08
C LEU A 274 4.33 23.65 -0.51
N GLY A 275 4.17 24.75 -1.25
CA GLY A 275 4.54 26.08 -0.76
C GLY A 275 3.76 26.47 0.51
N THR A 276 2.48 26.14 0.55
CA THR A 276 1.64 26.35 1.74
C THR A 276 2.07 25.44 2.89
N ALA A 277 2.23 24.14 2.64
CA ALA A 277 2.63 23.15 3.63
C ALA A 277 4.01 23.47 4.25
N ARG A 278 5.00 23.79 3.40
CA ARG A 278 6.37 24.17 3.80
C ARG A 278 6.44 25.46 4.61
N SER A 279 5.42 26.32 4.53
CA SER A 279 5.30 27.49 5.40
C SER A 279 4.87 27.14 6.84
N MET A 280 4.25 25.97 7.04
CA MET A 280 3.77 25.50 8.34
C MET A 280 4.70 24.48 9.00
N GLN A 281 5.43 23.69 8.20
CA GLN A 281 6.34 22.66 8.68
C GLN A 281 7.47 22.46 7.68
N ASP A 282 8.69 22.18 8.14
CA ASP A 282 9.77 21.74 7.25
C ASP A 282 9.44 20.34 6.68
N LEU A 283 9.40 20.25 5.35
CA LEU A 283 8.98 19.08 4.59
C LEU A 283 9.97 18.88 3.43
N PRO A 284 11.17 18.34 3.73
CA PRO A 284 12.20 18.14 2.71
C PRO A 284 11.74 17.12 1.68
N SER A 285 11.97 17.42 0.41
CA SER A 285 11.82 16.45 -0.67
C SER A 285 12.73 15.24 -0.43
N TRP A 286 12.33 14.07 -0.94
CA TRP A 286 13.31 13.00 -1.08
C TRP A 286 14.40 13.41 -2.08
N PRO A 287 15.69 13.16 -1.77
CA PRO A 287 16.75 13.32 -2.76
C PRO A 287 16.73 12.17 -3.76
N ASP A 288 16.36 10.96 -3.34
CA ASP A 288 16.27 9.73 -4.11
C ASP A 288 15.13 8.84 -3.59
N PHE A 289 14.60 7.93 -4.39
CA PHE A 289 13.57 7.00 -3.91
C PHE A 289 14.15 6.01 -2.88
N PRO A 290 13.47 5.77 -1.74
CA PRO A 290 13.91 4.79 -0.75
C PRO A 290 14.09 3.40 -1.39
N VAL A 291 15.22 2.77 -1.09
CA VAL A 291 15.57 1.45 -1.63
C VAL A 291 14.69 0.34 -1.03
N PRO A 292 14.51 -0.79 -1.73
CA PRO A 292 13.78 -1.94 -1.19
C PRO A 292 14.39 -2.51 0.09
N GLN A 293 13.60 -3.34 0.80
CA GLN A 293 14.04 -4.06 1.99
C GLN A 293 15.39 -4.77 1.74
N PRO A 294 16.39 -4.60 2.63
CA PRO A 294 17.62 -5.37 2.54
C PRO A 294 17.38 -6.86 2.83
N GLU A 295 18.14 -7.73 2.15
CA GLU A 295 18.17 -9.16 2.47
C GLU A 295 18.70 -9.37 3.90
N LEU A 296 17.98 -10.15 4.71
CA LEU A 296 18.32 -10.36 6.12
C LEU A 296 19.73 -10.90 6.34
N GLU A 297 20.18 -11.83 5.49
CA GLU A 297 21.51 -12.43 5.56
C GLU A 297 22.63 -11.46 5.18
N ARG A 298 22.33 -10.42 4.38
CA ARG A 298 23.32 -9.43 3.93
C ARG A 298 23.44 -8.25 4.88
N ASP A 299 22.32 -7.74 5.37
CA ASP A 299 22.28 -6.63 6.33
C ASP A 299 21.17 -6.81 7.36
N ARG A 300 21.50 -7.58 8.41
CA ARG A 300 20.58 -7.86 9.51
C ARG A 300 20.13 -6.61 10.28
N GLN A 301 21.02 -5.63 10.43
CA GLN A 301 20.70 -4.40 11.15
C GLN A 301 19.79 -3.49 10.30
N GLY A 302 20.05 -3.41 8.99
CA GLY A 302 19.18 -2.75 8.03
C GLY A 302 17.79 -3.39 7.98
N PHE A 303 17.71 -4.72 7.99
CA PHE A 303 16.44 -5.45 8.06
C PHE A 303 15.66 -5.06 9.32
N ALA A 304 16.30 -5.02 10.49
CA ALA A 304 15.65 -4.61 11.73
C ALA A 304 15.12 -3.17 11.68
N ARG A 305 15.92 -2.23 11.16
CA ARG A 305 15.52 -0.82 10.98
C ARG A 305 14.37 -0.66 9.98
N TYR A 306 14.35 -1.48 8.93
CA TYR A 306 13.31 -1.49 7.91
C TYR A 306 11.96 -1.90 8.52
N PHE A 307 11.90 -2.99 9.29
CA PHE A 307 10.66 -3.43 9.94
C PHE A 307 10.22 -2.55 11.13
N ASP A 308 11.11 -1.70 11.65
CA ASP A 308 10.75 -0.62 12.57
C ASP A 308 10.28 0.65 11.85
N ASN A 309 10.30 0.67 10.51
CA ASN A 309 10.00 1.84 9.69
C ASN A 309 10.70 3.10 10.21
N HIS A 310 11.97 2.99 10.59
CA HIS A 310 12.63 3.94 11.50
C HIS A 310 12.60 5.41 11.05
N ASP A 311 12.55 5.67 9.75
CA ASP A 311 12.49 6.98 9.09
C ASP A 311 11.11 7.32 8.52
N GLY A 312 10.14 6.39 8.62
CA GLY A 312 8.80 6.51 8.04
C GLY A 312 8.73 6.17 6.54
N PHE A 313 9.81 5.71 5.92
CA PHE A 313 9.92 5.49 4.47
C PHE A 313 10.03 4.03 4.05
N ALA A 314 10.02 3.07 4.99
CA ALA A 314 9.95 1.66 4.64
C ALA A 314 8.59 1.32 4.01
N LEU A 315 8.57 0.37 3.08
CA LEU A 315 7.32 -0.03 2.42
C LEU A 315 6.44 -0.78 3.42
N PRO A 316 5.19 -0.33 3.63
CA PRO A 316 4.25 -1.09 4.45
C PRO A 316 3.98 -2.47 3.85
N PRO A 317 3.64 -3.47 4.69
CA PRO A 317 3.22 -4.79 4.22
C PRO A 317 2.07 -4.74 3.21
N THR A 318 2.04 -5.73 2.33
CA THR A 318 0.95 -5.99 1.38
C THR A 318 -0.34 -6.39 2.11
N TRP A 319 -1.49 -6.27 1.44
CA TRP A 319 -2.78 -6.74 1.96
C TRP A 319 -3.57 -7.47 0.87
N LEU A 320 -4.60 -8.18 1.31
CA LEU A 320 -5.53 -8.89 0.44
C LEU A 320 -6.83 -8.09 0.28
N ALA A 321 -7.37 -8.12 -0.93
CA ALA A 321 -8.70 -7.62 -1.25
C ALA A 321 -9.62 -8.81 -1.55
N GLU A 322 -10.50 -9.11 -0.60
CA GLU A 322 -11.46 -10.21 -0.73
C GLU A 322 -12.29 -10.05 -2.00
N GLY A 323 -12.35 -11.10 -2.81
CA GLY A 323 -13.08 -11.12 -4.08
C GLY A 323 -12.36 -10.46 -5.26
N ASP A 324 -11.14 -9.93 -5.08
CA ASP A 324 -10.35 -9.30 -6.14
C ASP A 324 -8.87 -9.74 -6.10
N THR A 325 -8.61 -10.90 -6.70
CA THR A 325 -7.25 -11.47 -6.78
C THR A 325 -6.33 -10.68 -7.70
N GLU A 326 -6.87 -10.00 -8.72
CA GLU A 326 -6.09 -9.17 -9.63
C GLU A 326 -5.54 -7.94 -8.90
N TYR A 327 -6.40 -7.22 -8.16
CA TYR A 327 -5.97 -6.11 -7.34
C TYR A 327 -5.00 -6.55 -6.23
N SER A 328 -5.27 -7.69 -5.57
CA SER A 328 -4.37 -8.23 -4.55
C SER A 328 -2.96 -8.52 -5.11
N GLN A 329 -2.87 -9.13 -6.30
CA GLN A 329 -1.60 -9.37 -6.97
C GLN A 329 -0.93 -8.06 -7.37
N TRP A 330 -1.68 -7.10 -7.91
CA TRP A 330 -1.14 -5.79 -8.28
C TRP A 330 -0.55 -5.02 -7.09
N VAL A 331 -1.23 -5.02 -5.93
CA VAL A 331 -0.72 -4.41 -4.69
C VAL A 331 0.55 -5.11 -4.21
N SER A 332 0.65 -6.43 -4.39
CA SER A 332 1.87 -7.19 -4.09
C SER A 332 3.02 -6.79 -5.02
N ASP A 333 2.78 -6.86 -6.33
CA ASP A 333 3.79 -6.62 -7.36
C ASP A 333 4.32 -5.19 -7.33
N ILE A 334 3.46 -4.18 -7.09
CA ILE A 334 3.91 -2.79 -7.04
C ILE A 334 4.88 -2.50 -5.89
N LYS A 335 4.84 -3.32 -4.82
CA LYS A 335 5.74 -3.22 -3.66
C LYS A 335 6.99 -4.10 -3.79
N ALA A 336 7.06 -4.98 -4.78
CA ALA A 336 8.20 -5.85 -5.02
C ALA A 336 9.51 -5.06 -5.27
N ALA A 337 10.65 -5.70 -4.99
CA ALA A 337 11.97 -5.14 -5.23
C ALA A 337 12.27 -5.05 -6.74
N GLU A 338 11.82 -6.03 -7.50
CA GLU A 338 11.93 -6.07 -8.96
C GLU A 338 11.26 -4.85 -9.58
N THR A 339 10.06 -4.49 -9.11
CA THR A 339 9.31 -3.32 -9.59
C THR A 339 10.03 -2.00 -9.29
N TYR A 340 10.77 -1.92 -8.18
CA TYR A 340 11.64 -0.76 -7.94
C TYR A 340 12.68 -0.61 -9.04
N HIS A 341 13.40 -1.71 -9.34
CA HIS A 341 14.47 -1.70 -10.32
C HIS A 341 13.98 -1.57 -11.77
N SER A 342 12.78 -2.08 -12.09
CA SER A 342 12.22 -2.03 -13.44
C SER A 342 11.44 -0.75 -13.76
N ASN A 343 10.89 -0.08 -12.74
CA ASN A 343 10.00 1.08 -12.94
C ASN A 343 10.47 2.32 -12.17
N PHE A 344 10.54 2.27 -10.84
CA PHE A 344 10.85 3.45 -10.02
C PHE A 344 12.23 4.02 -10.32
N GLN A 345 13.24 3.15 -10.45
CA GLN A 345 14.60 3.55 -10.80
C GLN A 345 14.70 4.07 -12.25
N VAL A 346 13.85 3.58 -13.16
CA VAL A 346 13.76 4.08 -14.54
C VAL A 346 13.16 5.48 -14.55
N TRP A 347 12.05 5.71 -13.86
CA TRP A 347 11.46 7.06 -13.72
C TRP A 347 12.40 8.04 -13.03
N GLU A 348 13.09 7.60 -11.99
CA GLU A 348 14.10 8.41 -11.32
C GLU A 348 15.22 8.84 -12.25
N SER A 349 15.67 7.95 -13.14
CA SER A 349 16.66 8.28 -14.16
C SER A 349 16.10 9.19 -15.26
N GLN A 350 14.93 8.87 -15.81
CA GLN A 350 14.34 9.62 -16.93
C GLN A 350 14.01 11.05 -16.55
N TYR A 351 13.41 11.25 -15.37
CA TYR A 351 12.98 12.57 -14.91
C TYR A 351 14.12 13.42 -14.36
N ARG A 352 15.36 12.93 -14.44
CA ARG A 352 16.60 13.71 -14.22
C ARG A 352 17.48 13.80 -15.47
N ASP A 353 17.12 13.12 -16.57
CA ASP A 353 17.90 13.14 -17.81
C ASP A 353 17.54 14.38 -18.65
N PRO A 354 18.47 15.33 -18.85
CA PRO A 354 18.20 16.51 -19.66
C PRO A 354 17.82 16.18 -21.11
N ARG A 355 18.30 15.07 -21.67
CA ARG A 355 17.95 14.66 -23.05
C ARG A 355 16.53 14.11 -23.14
N TYR A 356 16.05 13.51 -22.06
CA TYR A 356 14.67 13.04 -21.97
C TYR A 356 13.73 14.22 -21.80
N LEU A 357 13.96 15.01 -20.75
CA LEU A 357 13.09 16.12 -20.35
C LEU A 357 12.96 17.22 -21.41
N ALA A 358 14.04 17.54 -22.14
CA ALA A 358 14.00 18.58 -23.16
C ALA A 358 13.07 18.27 -24.36
N LYS A 359 12.54 17.05 -24.45
CA LYS A 359 11.59 16.65 -25.51
C LYS A 359 10.13 16.91 -25.16
N LEU A 360 9.84 17.22 -23.89
CA LEU A 360 8.49 17.29 -23.35
C LEU A 360 8.12 18.74 -23.08
N THR A 361 6.93 19.16 -23.49
CA THR A 361 6.31 20.36 -22.91
C THR A 361 6.00 20.11 -21.43
N LEU A 362 5.73 21.18 -20.69
CA LEU A 362 5.36 21.09 -19.28
C LEU A 362 4.05 20.31 -19.08
N GLY A 363 3.08 20.47 -19.98
CA GLY A 363 1.85 19.68 -19.98
C GLY A 363 2.07 18.20 -20.25
N GLN A 364 2.93 17.86 -21.21
CA GLN A 364 3.30 16.47 -21.50
C GLN A 364 4.00 15.83 -20.30
N PHE A 365 5.00 16.52 -19.73
CA PHE A 365 5.73 16.02 -18.58
C PHE A 365 4.82 15.78 -17.38
N GLY A 366 3.91 16.73 -17.09
CA GLY A 366 2.98 16.58 -15.97
C GLY A 366 1.99 15.44 -16.15
N SER A 367 1.44 15.27 -17.37
CA SER A 367 0.54 14.16 -17.66
C SER A 367 1.24 12.80 -17.58
N GLU A 368 2.49 12.71 -18.06
CA GLU A 368 3.30 11.48 -17.99
C GLU A 368 3.64 11.09 -16.55
N VAL A 369 4.05 12.06 -15.73
CA VAL A 369 4.34 11.85 -14.30
C VAL A 369 3.08 11.44 -13.55
N GLU A 370 1.96 12.13 -13.75
CA GLU A 370 0.69 11.85 -13.06
C GLU A 370 0.17 10.43 -13.34
N LEU A 371 0.24 9.99 -14.60
CA LEU A 371 -0.38 8.72 -15.04
C LEU A 371 0.57 7.52 -14.95
N GLY A 372 1.88 7.77 -14.87
CA GLY A 372 2.89 6.73 -14.72
C GLY A 372 3.34 6.57 -13.27
N LEU A 373 4.02 7.59 -12.75
CA LEU A 373 4.76 7.51 -11.49
C LEU A 373 3.90 7.86 -10.27
N HIS A 374 3.10 8.92 -10.35
CA HIS A 374 2.38 9.48 -9.21
C HIS A 374 1.44 8.46 -8.55
N ASP A 375 0.51 7.87 -9.32
CA ASP A 375 -0.43 6.88 -8.80
C ASP A 375 0.30 5.68 -8.15
N TRP A 376 1.47 5.32 -8.70
CA TRP A 376 2.30 4.24 -8.22
C TRP A 376 3.05 4.58 -6.92
N LEU A 377 3.52 5.82 -6.75
CA LEU A 377 4.11 6.29 -5.49
C LEU A 377 3.11 6.19 -4.33
N HIS A 378 1.86 6.60 -4.58
CA HIS A 378 0.78 6.52 -3.61
C HIS A 378 0.55 5.07 -3.16
N MET A 379 0.36 4.13 -4.09
CA MET A 379 0.04 2.75 -3.74
C MET A 379 1.24 1.95 -3.23
N ARG A 380 2.45 2.24 -3.70
CA ARG A 380 3.67 1.59 -3.21
C ARG A 380 3.93 1.89 -1.73
N TRP A 381 3.69 3.11 -1.26
CA TRP A 381 3.84 3.48 0.15
C TRP A 381 2.56 3.45 0.98
N ALA A 382 1.41 3.13 0.37
CA ALA A 382 0.17 2.94 1.12
C ALA A 382 0.27 1.78 2.11
N SER A 383 -0.16 2.02 3.35
CA SER A 383 -0.58 0.96 4.28
C SER A 383 -2.03 0.55 3.97
N VAL A 384 -2.45 -0.60 4.49
CA VAL A 384 -3.85 -1.03 4.36
C VAL A 384 -4.79 0.05 4.90
N PRO A 385 -5.80 0.48 4.13
CA PRO A 385 -6.80 1.45 4.60
C PRO A 385 -7.61 0.84 5.75
N ARG A 386 -7.97 1.66 6.74
CA ARG A 386 -8.72 1.24 7.94
C ARG A 386 -9.89 2.16 8.21
N ASP A 387 -10.97 1.62 8.75
CA ASP A 387 -12.05 2.46 9.30
C ASP A 387 -11.51 3.19 10.54
N PRO A 388 -11.53 4.54 10.57
CA PRO A 388 -10.91 5.30 11.65
C PRO A 388 -11.59 5.12 13.01
N SER A 389 -12.84 4.64 13.03
CA SER A 389 -13.58 4.47 14.28
C SER A 389 -13.19 3.22 15.07
N ASN A 390 -12.67 2.18 14.40
CA ASN A 390 -12.41 0.88 15.01
C ASN A 390 -11.13 0.18 14.50
N GLY A 391 -10.44 0.73 13.50
CA GLY A 391 -9.20 0.18 12.94
C GLY A 391 -9.37 -1.06 12.04
N VAL A 392 -10.62 -1.44 11.73
CA VAL A 392 -10.92 -2.59 10.86
C VAL A 392 -10.37 -2.32 9.45
N PRO A 393 -9.63 -3.26 8.84
CA PRO A 393 -9.17 -3.14 7.45
C PRO A 393 -10.34 -2.99 6.47
N VAL A 394 -10.21 -2.07 5.51
CA VAL A 394 -11.21 -1.83 4.45
C VAL A 394 -10.53 -1.81 3.09
N PRO A 395 -10.12 -2.96 2.50
CA PRO A 395 -9.17 -3.03 1.37
C PRO A 395 -9.46 -2.16 0.14
N PHE A 396 -10.75 -1.85 -0.10
CA PHE A 396 -11.22 -0.99 -1.19
C PHE A 396 -11.36 0.49 -0.79
N ALA A 397 -10.85 0.86 0.38
CA ALA A 397 -11.00 2.14 1.03
C ALA A 397 -12.47 2.56 1.22
N ARG A 398 -12.66 3.85 1.49
CA ARG A 398 -13.96 4.50 1.69
C ARG A 398 -14.69 4.66 0.35
N ASP A 399 -16.01 4.54 0.35
CA ASP A 399 -16.84 4.98 -0.78
C ASP A 399 -16.59 6.48 -1.06
N PRO A 400 -16.25 6.91 -2.28
CA PRO A 400 -15.93 8.30 -2.58
C PRO A 400 -17.02 9.32 -2.17
N SER A 401 -18.28 8.89 -2.05
CA SER A 401 -19.43 9.68 -1.63
C SER A 401 -19.84 9.54 -0.14
N ASP A 402 -19.16 8.70 0.65
CA ASP A 402 -19.36 8.58 2.10
C ASP A 402 -18.66 9.72 2.85
N PHE A 403 -19.41 10.72 3.28
CA PHE A 403 -18.90 11.87 4.04
C PHE A 403 -19.16 11.77 5.55
N ALA A 404 -19.26 10.57 6.10
CA ALA A 404 -19.40 10.40 7.54
C ALA A 404 -18.22 11.02 8.30
N ALA A 405 -18.51 11.59 9.48
CA ALA A 405 -17.54 12.35 10.27
C ALA A 405 -16.26 11.55 10.63
N ARG A 406 -16.37 10.22 10.79
CA ARG A 406 -15.24 9.33 11.10
C ARG A 406 -14.11 9.44 10.08
N TRP A 407 -14.43 9.61 8.80
CA TRP A 407 -13.41 9.69 7.74
C TRP A 407 -12.58 10.98 7.77
N TYR A 408 -13.04 12.02 8.47
CA TYR A 408 -12.29 13.27 8.60
C TYR A 408 -11.24 13.24 9.72
N SER A 409 -11.20 12.18 10.53
CA SER A 409 -10.25 12.06 11.64
C SER A 409 -8.81 11.95 11.13
N ALA A 410 -7.84 12.21 12.01
CA ALA A 410 -6.41 12.20 11.65
C ALA A 410 -5.90 10.79 11.30
N GLU A 411 -6.56 9.76 11.83
CA GLU A 411 -6.25 8.35 11.56
C GLU A 411 -6.57 7.94 10.12
N ASN A 412 -7.38 8.72 9.39
CA ASN A 412 -7.57 8.53 7.95
C ASN A 412 -6.52 9.29 7.14
N ASP A 413 -5.37 8.66 6.95
CA ASP A 413 -4.23 9.12 6.16
C ASP A 413 -3.88 8.15 5.01
N PHE A 414 -4.88 7.43 4.49
CA PHE A 414 -4.68 6.46 3.42
C PHE A 414 -4.19 7.14 2.13
N LEU A 415 -3.05 6.68 1.62
CA LEU A 415 -2.41 7.25 0.42
C LEU A 415 -3.19 7.00 -0.87
N GLY A 416 -3.99 5.93 -0.97
CA GLY A 416 -4.73 5.61 -2.19
C GLY A 416 -6.02 6.41 -2.43
N ASP A 417 -6.44 7.28 -1.51
CA ASP A 417 -7.60 8.16 -1.68
C ASP A 417 -7.14 9.63 -1.55
N PRO A 418 -7.33 10.51 -2.56
CA PRO A 418 -7.01 11.94 -2.44
C PRO A 418 -7.79 12.67 -1.35
N PHE A 419 -8.86 12.08 -0.81
CA PHE A 419 -9.50 12.61 0.40
C PHE A 419 -8.60 12.53 1.66
N SER A 420 -7.60 11.65 1.67
CA SER A 420 -6.73 11.39 2.83
C SER A 420 -5.24 11.36 2.53
N SER A 421 -4.84 11.23 1.27
CA SER A 421 -3.44 11.00 0.92
C SER A 421 -2.50 12.11 1.39
N HIS A 422 -2.93 13.37 1.32
CA HIS A 422 -2.18 14.54 1.79
C HIS A 422 -1.97 14.57 3.32
N VAL A 423 -2.69 13.75 4.09
CA VAL A 423 -2.50 13.62 5.53
C VAL A 423 -1.31 12.71 5.86
N ASN A 424 -0.96 11.81 4.96
CA ASN A 424 0.18 10.93 5.16
C ASN A 424 1.49 11.73 5.06
N PRO A 425 2.44 11.61 6.00
CA PRO A 425 3.71 12.33 5.90
C PRO A 425 4.51 12.03 4.63
N VAL A 426 4.47 10.77 4.15
CA VAL A 426 5.22 10.32 2.95
C VAL A 426 4.78 11.06 1.70
N PHE A 427 3.51 11.49 1.63
CA PHE A 427 2.97 12.32 0.56
C PHE A 427 3.88 13.50 0.24
N TRP A 428 4.29 14.25 1.27
CA TRP A 428 5.04 15.48 1.11
C TRP A 428 6.46 15.25 0.60
N HIS A 429 7.05 14.09 0.93
CA HIS A 429 8.40 13.76 0.51
C HIS A 429 8.48 13.41 -0.97
N PHE A 430 7.57 12.57 -1.48
CA PHE A 430 7.57 12.21 -2.90
C PHE A 430 6.92 13.29 -3.78
N HIS A 431 5.95 14.07 -3.28
CA HIS A 431 5.47 15.25 -4.01
C HIS A 431 6.54 16.33 -4.08
N GLY A 432 7.35 16.50 -3.03
CA GLY A 432 8.55 17.33 -3.08
C GLY A 432 9.56 16.84 -4.12
N TRP A 433 9.80 15.52 -4.18
CA TRP A 433 10.66 14.92 -5.20
C TRP A 433 10.15 15.21 -6.62
N ILE A 434 8.83 15.09 -6.85
CA ILE A 434 8.19 15.41 -8.14
C ILE A 434 8.37 16.89 -8.48
N ASP A 435 8.11 17.78 -7.52
CA ASP A 435 8.22 19.23 -7.67
C ASP A 435 9.64 19.67 -8.04
N ASP A 436 10.66 19.02 -7.47
CA ASP A 436 12.06 19.31 -7.79
C ASP A 436 12.42 18.94 -9.24
N ARG A 437 11.72 17.98 -9.86
CA ARG A 437 11.93 17.60 -11.28
C ARG A 437 11.52 18.72 -12.24
N LEU A 438 10.66 19.65 -11.83
CA LEU A 438 10.35 20.85 -12.64
C LEU A 438 11.60 21.70 -12.88
N GLU A 439 12.50 21.75 -11.89
CA GLU A 439 13.76 22.48 -12.03
C GLU A 439 14.76 21.71 -12.90
N ASP A 440 14.75 20.37 -12.86
CA ASP A 440 15.47 19.53 -13.82
C ASP A 440 14.96 19.76 -15.26
N TRP A 441 13.64 19.81 -15.46
CA TRP A 441 13.00 20.10 -16.74
C TRP A 441 13.36 21.51 -17.24
N PHE A 442 13.29 22.53 -16.39
CA PHE A 442 13.71 23.88 -16.74
C PHE A 442 15.18 23.92 -17.17
N ARG A 443 16.08 23.30 -16.40
CA ARG A 443 17.51 23.22 -16.75
C ARG A 443 17.75 22.46 -18.05
N ALA A 444 16.95 21.43 -18.34
CA ALA A 444 17.02 20.69 -19.59
C ALA A 444 16.67 21.60 -20.79
N HIS A 445 15.58 22.37 -20.70
CA HIS A 445 15.22 23.31 -21.75
C HIS A 445 16.19 24.48 -21.87
N GLU A 446 16.71 25.05 -20.78
CA GLU A 446 17.76 26.06 -20.89
C GLU A 446 19.03 25.54 -21.58
N ARG A 447 19.32 24.23 -21.44
CA ARG A 447 20.45 23.59 -22.11
C ARG A 447 20.23 23.37 -23.61
N PHE A 448 19.05 22.89 -24.01
CA PHE A 448 18.78 22.48 -25.40
C PHE A 448 18.01 23.52 -26.23
N HIS A 449 17.33 24.44 -25.56
CA HIS A 449 16.42 25.47 -26.10
C HIS A 449 16.63 26.81 -25.37
N PRO A 450 17.86 27.36 -25.37
CA PRO A 450 18.22 28.49 -24.51
C PRO A 450 17.34 29.72 -24.81
N GLY A 451 16.73 30.27 -23.75
CA GLY A 451 15.89 31.47 -23.84
C GLY A 451 14.47 31.23 -24.38
N GLU A 452 14.10 29.98 -24.69
CA GLU A 452 12.71 29.65 -25.06
C GLU A 452 11.79 29.47 -23.84
N LEU A 453 12.36 29.45 -22.63
CA LEU A 453 11.64 29.47 -21.36
C LEU A 453 11.95 30.74 -20.58
N SER A 454 10.99 31.17 -19.77
CA SER A 454 11.17 32.28 -18.85
C SER A 454 10.45 31.99 -17.55
N ARG A 455 11.07 32.34 -16.42
CA ARG A 455 10.44 32.23 -15.11
C ARG A 455 9.42 33.35 -14.92
N LEU A 456 8.34 33.03 -14.21
CA LEU A 456 7.25 33.94 -13.88
C LEU A 456 6.75 33.62 -12.47
N GLN A 457 6.14 34.57 -11.77
CA GLN A 457 5.37 34.27 -10.57
C GLN A 457 3.88 34.23 -10.92
N VAL A 458 3.21 33.11 -10.63
CA VAL A 458 1.77 32.92 -10.88
C VAL A 458 1.10 32.61 -9.55
N ASN A 459 0.11 33.40 -9.13
CA ASN A 459 -0.56 33.26 -7.83
C ASN A 459 0.39 33.12 -6.63
N GLY A 460 1.50 33.87 -6.63
CA GLY A 460 2.52 33.80 -5.58
C GLY A 460 3.51 32.65 -5.70
N VAL A 461 3.30 31.71 -6.64
CA VAL A 461 4.13 30.52 -6.84
C VAL A 461 5.21 30.79 -7.91
N PRO A 462 6.50 30.47 -7.65
CA PRO A 462 7.54 30.45 -8.67
C PRO A 462 7.22 29.44 -9.78
N TRP A 463 7.05 29.96 -10.99
CA TRP A 463 6.54 29.23 -12.15
C TRP A 463 7.21 29.66 -13.47
N PHE A 464 6.60 29.31 -14.59
CA PHE A 464 7.10 29.56 -15.93
C PHE A 464 6.05 30.30 -16.78
N ALA A 465 6.50 31.19 -17.65
CA ALA A 465 5.65 31.91 -18.57
C ALA A 465 5.14 30.99 -19.70
N PRO A 466 3.93 31.21 -20.23
CA PRO A 466 3.41 30.49 -21.39
C PRO A 466 4.32 30.71 -22.61
N GLY A 467 4.47 29.68 -23.46
CA GLY A 467 5.34 29.72 -24.62
C GLY A 467 5.36 28.38 -25.35
N ARG A 468 6.42 28.13 -26.12
CA ARG A 468 6.56 26.88 -26.90
C ARG A 468 6.45 25.62 -26.03
N TRP A 469 6.98 25.68 -24.80
CA TRP A 469 7.10 24.54 -23.90
C TRP A 469 6.15 24.60 -22.70
N VAL A 470 5.33 25.64 -22.60
CA VAL A 470 4.34 25.84 -21.53
C VAL A 470 3.03 26.27 -22.19
N GLU A 471 2.09 25.34 -22.29
CA GLU A 471 0.92 25.46 -23.16
C GLU A 471 -0.12 26.47 -22.66
N ILE A 472 -0.22 26.66 -21.35
CA ILE A 472 -1.24 27.49 -20.71
C ILE A 472 -0.62 28.46 -19.70
N ALA A 473 -1.32 29.57 -19.44
CA ALA A 473 -0.90 30.60 -18.48
C ALA A 473 -1.73 30.59 -17.19
N ASP A 474 -2.80 29.79 -17.16
CA ASP A 474 -3.88 29.82 -16.18
C ASP A 474 -4.05 28.44 -15.50
N PRO A 475 -3.07 28.00 -14.69
CA PRO A 475 -3.18 26.73 -14.00
C PRO A 475 -4.37 26.71 -13.03
N TRP A 476 -5.01 25.56 -12.92
CA TRP A 476 -6.28 25.38 -12.21
C TRP A 476 -6.10 24.96 -10.75
N LEU A 477 -6.48 25.86 -9.83
CA LEU A 477 -6.59 25.62 -8.39
C LEU A 477 -8.06 25.50 -7.94
N GLY A 478 -8.92 24.91 -8.77
CA GLY A 478 -10.35 24.87 -8.51
C GLY A 478 -11.04 26.24 -8.70
N PRO A 479 -12.15 26.48 -7.99
CA PRO A 479 -12.95 27.70 -8.13
C PRO A 479 -12.20 29.02 -7.87
N THR A 480 -11.12 28.97 -7.09
CA THR A 480 -10.28 30.14 -6.79
C THR A 480 -9.67 30.78 -8.06
N THR A 481 -9.44 29.97 -9.09
CA THR A 481 -8.84 30.44 -10.36
C THR A 481 -9.84 30.43 -11.51
N HIS A 482 -10.79 29.50 -11.54
CA HIS A 482 -11.72 29.31 -12.67
C HIS A 482 -13.19 29.12 -12.24
N GLY A 483 -13.57 29.67 -11.09
CA GLY A 483 -14.95 29.69 -10.60
C GLY A 483 -15.85 30.69 -11.34
N CYS A 484 -17.09 30.86 -10.87
CA CYS A 484 -18.08 31.74 -11.51
C CYS A 484 -17.90 33.24 -11.19
N SER A 485 -17.11 33.58 -10.16
CA SER A 485 -16.82 34.97 -9.75
C SER A 485 -15.46 35.42 -10.28
N THR A 486 -15.39 35.81 -11.55
CA THR A 486 -14.14 36.16 -12.25
C THR A 486 -13.69 37.61 -12.08
N THR A 487 -14.03 38.30 -10.98
CA THR A 487 -13.48 39.65 -10.73
C THR A 487 -12.09 39.54 -10.09
N PRO A 488 -10.99 39.95 -10.76
CA PRO A 488 -9.67 39.98 -10.15
C PRO A 488 -9.63 40.99 -9.00
N GLY A 489 -9.10 40.61 -7.83
CA GLY A 489 -8.89 41.53 -6.71
C GLY A 489 -9.97 41.56 -5.60
N LEU A 490 -10.97 40.67 -5.64
CA LEU A 490 -11.92 40.48 -4.54
C LEU A 490 -11.50 39.27 -3.67
N GLN A 491 -10.57 39.47 -2.74
CA GLN A 491 -10.47 38.61 -1.57
C GLN A 491 -10.99 39.35 -0.33
N ALA A 492 -12.18 38.93 0.12
CA ALA A 492 -12.60 38.93 1.53
C ALA A 492 -13.88 38.08 1.66
N GLY A 493 -13.72 36.76 1.79
CA GLY A 493 -14.80 35.80 2.06
C GLY A 493 -14.57 34.44 1.39
N LYS A 494 -14.93 33.33 2.07
CA LYS A 494 -14.96 31.99 1.46
C LYS A 494 -15.95 32.03 0.29
N SER A 495 -15.51 31.73 -0.93
CA SER A 495 -16.41 31.64 -2.07
C SER A 495 -17.41 30.51 -1.84
N VAL A 496 -18.65 30.66 -2.33
CA VAL A 496 -19.70 29.64 -2.15
C VAL A 496 -19.28 28.30 -2.77
N GLU A 497 -18.43 28.35 -3.80
CA GLU A 497 -17.88 27.18 -4.48
C GLU A 497 -16.93 26.37 -3.59
N MET A 498 -16.23 27.00 -2.64
CA MET A 498 -15.34 26.33 -1.68
C MET A 498 -16.07 25.89 -0.41
N ASP A 499 -17.40 26.05 -0.35
CA ASP A 499 -18.20 25.53 0.76
C ASP A 499 -18.19 23.99 0.78
N PRO A 500 -18.00 23.35 1.95
CA PRO A 500 -17.98 21.90 2.07
C PRO A 500 -19.22 21.20 1.51
N GLU A 501 -20.43 21.75 1.65
CA GLU A 501 -21.63 21.12 1.11
C GLU A 501 -21.70 21.24 -0.42
N THR A 502 -21.20 22.35 -0.98
CA THR A 502 -21.02 22.49 -2.44
C THR A 502 -20.05 21.43 -2.98
N MET A 503 -18.91 21.22 -2.32
CA MET A 503 -17.94 20.20 -2.74
C MET A 503 -18.49 18.78 -2.61
N LYS A 504 -19.21 18.46 -1.52
CA LYS A 504 -19.91 17.17 -1.38
C LYS A 504 -20.94 16.94 -2.49
N LEU A 505 -21.70 17.99 -2.86
CA LEU A 505 -22.63 17.92 -3.97
C LEU A 505 -21.91 17.65 -5.29
N ALA A 506 -20.80 18.34 -5.55
CA ALA A 506 -19.97 18.12 -6.74
C ALA A 506 -19.47 16.68 -6.84
N LEU A 507 -18.95 16.13 -5.73
CA LEU A 507 -18.50 14.73 -5.65
C LEU A 507 -19.67 13.76 -5.91
N ARG A 508 -20.85 14.00 -5.34
CA ARG A 508 -22.06 13.20 -5.62
C ARG A 508 -22.50 13.27 -7.08
N ILE A 509 -22.30 14.41 -7.75
CA ILE A 509 -22.56 14.54 -9.19
C ILE A 509 -21.56 13.72 -9.99
N THR A 510 -20.27 13.79 -9.63
CA THR A 510 -19.18 13.11 -10.32
C THR A 510 -19.25 11.58 -10.19
N PHE A 511 -19.60 11.08 -9.01
CA PHE A 511 -19.64 9.63 -8.71
C PHE A 511 -21.05 9.02 -8.77
N GLY A 512 -22.11 9.83 -8.87
CA GLY A 512 -23.49 9.35 -8.84
C GLY A 512 -24.02 8.89 -10.20
N ASP A 513 -24.95 7.92 -10.17
CA ASP A 513 -25.70 7.48 -11.36
C ASP A 513 -26.57 8.59 -11.95
N GLU A 514 -26.75 8.64 -13.27
CA GLU A 514 -27.51 9.71 -13.95
C GLU A 514 -28.92 9.93 -13.37
N LYS A 515 -29.61 8.85 -12.97
CA LYS A 515 -30.94 8.94 -12.35
C LYS A 515 -30.91 9.65 -10.99
N LYS A 516 -29.88 9.38 -10.17
CA LYS A 516 -29.69 10.05 -8.86
C LYS A 516 -29.26 11.50 -9.05
N VAL A 517 -28.46 11.78 -10.09
CA VAL A 517 -28.03 13.14 -10.44
C VAL A 517 -29.22 14.02 -10.86
N ALA A 518 -30.17 13.52 -11.64
CA ALA A 518 -31.37 14.27 -12.02
C ALA A 518 -32.19 14.73 -10.80
N ASP A 519 -32.31 13.88 -9.77
CA ASP A 519 -33.00 14.22 -8.52
C ASP A 519 -32.20 15.16 -7.62
N LEU A 520 -30.87 15.08 -7.63
CA LEU A 520 -29.98 16.04 -6.95
C LEU A 520 -30.04 17.42 -7.62
N LEU A 521 -30.11 17.49 -8.95
CA LEU A 521 -30.19 18.74 -9.71
C LEU A 521 -31.50 19.51 -9.49
N ARG A 522 -32.61 18.81 -9.18
CA ARG A 522 -33.85 19.47 -8.73
C ARG A 522 -33.70 20.21 -7.40
N LYS A 523 -32.73 19.82 -6.58
CA LYS A 523 -32.41 20.45 -5.29
C LYS A 523 -31.40 21.59 -5.41
N VAL A 524 -30.73 21.71 -6.57
CA VAL A 524 -29.87 22.86 -6.89
C VAL A 524 -30.76 23.98 -7.43
N PRO A 525 -30.88 25.14 -6.77
CA PRO A 525 -31.76 26.20 -7.22
C PRO A 525 -31.31 26.73 -8.59
N GLN A 526 -32.09 26.46 -9.63
CA GLN A 526 -31.86 27.03 -10.97
C GLN A 526 -32.21 28.51 -10.96
N ARG A 527 -31.22 29.37 -10.71
CA ARG A 527 -31.37 30.83 -10.79
C ARG A 527 -30.63 31.40 -12.01
N PRO A 528 -31.17 32.45 -12.67
CA PRO A 528 -30.49 33.18 -13.74
C PRO A 528 -29.18 33.85 -13.30
N TRP A 529 -28.29 34.17 -14.26
CA TRP A 529 -26.89 34.54 -13.99
C TRP A 529 -26.68 35.72 -13.02
N TYR A 530 -27.54 36.74 -13.06
CA TYR A 530 -27.44 37.92 -12.19
C TYR A 530 -28.26 37.80 -10.88
N ALA A 531 -29.01 36.72 -10.68
CA ALA A 531 -29.87 36.51 -9.51
C ALA A 531 -29.25 35.55 -8.47
N ARG A 532 -28.04 35.03 -8.74
CA ARG A 532 -27.34 34.08 -7.86
C ARG A 532 -26.95 34.70 -6.51
N ASN A 533 -26.70 36.01 -6.48
CA ASN A 533 -26.21 36.78 -5.33
C ASN A 533 -27.21 37.84 -4.81
N LEU A 534 -28.52 37.64 -5.02
CA LEU A 534 -29.53 38.62 -4.63
C LEU A 534 -29.64 38.71 -3.08
N LYS A 535 -29.14 39.79 -2.48
CA LYS A 535 -29.35 40.13 -1.06
C LYS A 535 -30.61 40.98 -0.91
N VAL A 536 -31.63 40.42 -0.25
CA VAL A 536 -32.79 41.21 0.20
C VAL A 536 -32.43 41.85 1.54
N LYS A 537 -32.36 43.19 1.61
CA LYS A 537 -32.41 43.89 2.90
C LYS A 537 -33.82 43.75 3.45
N GLY A 538 -33.95 43.23 4.67
CA GLY A 538 -35.23 43.16 5.38
C GLY A 538 -35.89 44.54 5.41
N ARG A 539 -37.10 44.64 4.88
CA ARG A 539 -37.97 45.78 5.17
C ARG A 539 -38.49 45.59 6.59
N ILE A 540 -38.29 46.59 7.44
CA ILE A 540 -39.07 46.74 8.66
C ILE A 540 -40.50 47.03 8.21
N LEU A 541 -41.40 46.10 8.48
CA LEU A 541 -42.74 46.33 9.03
C LEU A 541 -43.19 45.03 9.70
#